data_AF-A0A9E5ISA8-F1
#
_entry.id   AF-A0A9E5ISA8-F1
#
_cell.length_a   1.000
_cell.length_b   1.000
_cell.length_c   1.000
_cell.angle_alpha   90.00
_cell.angle_beta   90.00
_cell.angle_gamma   90.00
#
_symmetry.space_group_name_H-M   'P 1'
#
loop_
_entity.id
_entity.type
_entity.pdbx_description
1 polymer ?
#
loop_
_entity_poly.entity_id
_entity_poly.type
_entity_poly.pdbx_seq_one_letter_code
_entity_poly.pdbx_strand_id
1 'polypeptide(L)'
;MAHYAFLDEQNVVVEVIVGRDENEGVDWELHYAEVRGLRCKRTSYNTLAGKRPDGSPGYRGNYAGIGYTYMGEIDAFVPPCPGDGFVLDEETATWVQGC
;
A
#
# COMPACT_ATOMS: atom_id res chain seq x y z
N MET A 1 -14.46 4.14 -7.20
CA MET A 1 -13.17 4.80 -7.53
C MET A 1 -12.12 4.16 -6.64
N ALA A 2 -11.09 3.57 -7.23
CA ALA A 2 -10.02 2.92 -6.48
C ALA A 2 -8.74 3.75 -6.53
N HIS A 3 -7.85 3.53 -5.55
CA HIS A 3 -6.55 4.17 -5.52
C HIS A 3 -5.48 3.15 -5.92
N TYR A 4 -4.46 3.63 -6.63
CA TYR A 4 -3.35 2.81 -7.12
C TYR A 4 -2.03 3.49 -6.81
N ALA A 5 -1.05 2.71 -6.38
CA ALA A 5 0.30 3.15 -6.06
C ALA A 5 1.29 2.57 -7.07
N PHE A 6 2.13 3.42 -7.63
CA PHE A 6 3.26 3.02 -8.46
C PHE A 6 4.50 2.89 -7.60
N LEU A 7 5.22 1.79 -7.80
CA LEU A 7 6.40 1.39 -7.06
C LEU A 7 7.63 1.44 -7.96
N ASP A 8 8.76 1.87 -7.39
CA ASP A 8 10.08 1.72 -8.00
C ASP A 8 10.65 0.29 -7.83
N GLU A 9 11.90 0.11 -8.26
CA GLU A 9 12.62 -1.17 -8.20
C GLU A 9 12.86 -1.66 -6.76
N GLN A 10 12.82 -0.75 -5.78
CA GLN A 10 12.99 -1.01 -4.36
C GLN A 10 11.66 -1.24 -3.64
N ASN A 11 10.54 -1.33 -4.37
CA ASN A 11 9.17 -1.37 -3.85
C ASN A 11 8.77 -0.10 -3.07
N VAL A 12 9.39 1.05 -3.34
CA VAL A 12 9.02 2.32 -2.74
C VAL A 12 7.96 3.01 -3.60
N VAL A 13 6.91 3.51 -2.96
CA VAL A 13 5.82 4.25 -3.60
C VAL A 13 6.33 5.60 -4.09
N VAL A 14 6.31 5.79 -5.41
CA VAL A 14 6.74 7.05 -6.06
C VAL A 14 5.57 7.93 -6.45
N GLU A 15 4.39 7.34 -6.70
CA GLU A 15 3.20 8.06 -7.14
C GLU A 15 1.93 7.31 -6.70
N VAL A 16 0.86 8.06 -6.37
CA VAL A 16 -0.46 7.50 -6.05
C VAL A 16 -1.51 8.20 -6.89
N ILE A 17 -2.34 7.42 -7.59
CA ILE A 17 -3.39 7.92 -8.48
C ILE A 17 -4.76 7.39 -8.08
N VAL A 18 -5.80 8.07 -8.55
CA VAL A 18 -7.17 7.56 -8.49
C VAL A 18 -7.54 7.00 -9.85
N GLY A 19 -7.99 5.74 -9.88
CA GLY A 19 -8.31 4.99 -11.08
C GLY A 19 -9.70 4.38 -11.08
N ARG A 20 -9.93 3.50 -12.06
CA ARG A 20 -11.15 2.72 -12.22
C ARG A 20 -11.39 1.80 -11.02
N ASP A 21 -12.65 1.45 -10.79
CA ASP A 21 -12.97 0.37 -9.84
C ASP A 21 -12.89 -0.99 -10.55
N GLU A 22 -12.55 -2.05 -9.81
CA GLU A 22 -12.47 -3.40 -10.37
C GLU A 22 -13.85 -4.06 -10.44
N ASN A 23 -14.68 -3.58 -11.37
CA ASN A 23 -16.01 -4.14 -11.61
C ASN A 23 -16.14 -4.78 -13.00
N GLU A 24 -15.07 -4.77 -13.79
CA GLU A 24 -15.14 -5.06 -15.24
C GLU A 24 -14.34 -6.31 -15.66
N GLY A 25 -13.82 -7.12 -14.72
CA GLY A 25 -12.99 -8.29 -15.04
C GLY A 25 -11.63 -7.95 -15.65
N VAL A 26 -11.26 -6.67 -15.63
CA VAL A 26 -9.97 -6.14 -16.06
C VAL A 26 -9.06 -6.06 -14.84
N ASP A 27 -7.85 -6.60 -14.96
CA ASP A 27 -6.77 -6.37 -14.00
C ASP A 27 -6.22 -4.96 -14.21
N TRP A 28 -6.74 -4.01 -13.44
CA TRP A 28 -6.33 -2.62 -13.54
C TRP A 28 -4.94 -2.38 -12.95
N GLU A 29 -4.45 -3.24 -12.03
CA GLU A 29 -3.05 -3.18 -11.60
C GLU A 29 -2.11 -3.45 -12.76
N LEU A 30 -2.37 -4.52 -13.52
CA LEU A 30 -1.58 -4.86 -14.69
C LEU A 30 -1.69 -3.77 -15.77
N HIS A 31 -2.90 -3.30 -16.05
CA HIS A 31 -3.12 -2.24 -17.04
C HIS A 31 -2.33 -0.97 -16.71
N TYR A 32 -2.45 -0.47 -15.47
CA TYR A 32 -1.71 0.72 -15.07
C TYR A 32 -0.20 0.47 -15.00
N ALA A 33 0.23 -0.74 -14.62
CA ALA A 33 1.64 -1.10 -14.62
C ALA A 33 2.25 -1.07 -16.01
N GLU A 34 1.56 -1.62 -17.01
CA GLU A 34 1.98 -1.62 -18.41
C GLU A 34 2.02 -0.22 -18.99
N VAL A 35 0.99 0.59 -18.72
CA VAL A 35 0.90 1.97 -19.21
C VAL A 35 2.00 2.87 -18.61
N ARG A 36 2.32 2.70 -17.34
CA ARG A 36 3.37 3.50 -16.67
C ARG A 36 4.77 2.92 -16.81
N GLY A 37 4.91 1.63 -17.12
CA GLY A 37 6.20 0.93 -17.03
C GLY A 37 6.74 0.80 -15.60
N LEU A 38 5.85 0.86 -14.60
CA LEU A 38 6.19 0.74 -13.18
C LEU A 38 5.31 -0.31 -12.52
N ARG A 39 5.77 -0.94 -11.45
CA ARG A 39 4.93 -1.89 -10.71
C ARG A 39 3.77 -1.12 -10.07
N CYS A 40 2.54 -1.55 -10.32
CA CYS A 40 1.35 -0.91 -9.79
C CYS A 40 0.64 -1.83 -8.78
N LYS A 41 0.17 -1.24 -7.67
CA LYS A 41 -0.59 -1.94 -6.63
C LYS A 41 -1.80 -1.12 -6.21
N ARG A 42 -2.98 -1.75 -6.19
CA ARG A 42 -4.21 -1.15 -5.66
C ARG A 42 -4.07 -0.95 -4.15
N THR A 43 -4.54 0.19 -3.66
CA THR A 43 -4.53 0.56 -2.24
C THR A 43 -5.92 0.91 -1.74
N SER A 44 -6.18 0.54 -0.50
CA SER A 44 -7.44 0.76 0.21
C SER A 44 -7.52 2.18 0.75
N TYR A 45 -8.35 3.04 0.16
CA TYR A 45 -8.69 4.32 0.82
C TYR A 45 -9.27 4.02 2.21
N ASN A 46 -8.64 4.52 3.27
CA ASN A 46 -9.03 4.34 4.69
C ASN A 46 -8.67 3.01 5.38
N THR A 47 -7.65 2.25 4.96
CA THR A 47 -7.08 1.21 5.83
C THR A 47 -5.91 1.80 6.63
N LEU A 48 -6.01 1.75 7.95
CA LEU A 48 -4.98 2.22 8.87
C LEU A 48 -4.77 1.16 9.97
N ALA A 49 -3.52 0.78 10.20
CA ALA A 49 -3.14 -0.34 11.07
C ALA A 49 -3.88 -1.66 10.71
N GLY A 50 -3.98 -1.96 9.41
CA GLY A 50 -4.68 -3.16 8.92
C GLY A 50 -6.21 -3.17 9.11
N LYS A 51 -6.80 -2.09 9.65
CA LYS A 51 -8.23 -2.01 9.92
C LYS A 51 -8.87 -0.85 9.17
N ARG A 52 -10.04 -1.10 8.58
CA ARG A 52 -10.93 -0.03 8.14
C ARG A 52 -11.81 0.40 9.32
N PRO A 53 -12.22 1.68 9.42
CA PRO A 53 -13.10 2.17 10.49
C PRO A 53 -14.45 1.44 10.59
N ASP A 54 -14.89 0.84 9.49
CA ASP A 54 -16.16 0.10 9.38
C ASP A 54 -16.01 -1.41 9.62
N GLY A 55 -14.79 -1.89 9.94
CA GLY A 55 -14.51 -3.30 10.18
C GLY A 55 -14.50 -4.18 8.94
N SER A 56 -14.64 -3.62 7.74
CA SER A 56 -14.53 -4.37 6.49
C SER A 56 -13.06 -4.71 6.17
N PRO A 57 -12.78 -5.84 5.50
CA PRO A 57 -11.43 -6.16 5.10
C PRO A 57 -10.90 -5.13 4.08
N GLY A 58 -9.70 -4.60 4.34
CA GLY A 58 -8.93 -3.86 3.32
C GLY A 58 -8.56 -4.77 2.14
N TYR A 59 -8.36 -4.19 0.96
CA TYR A 59 -7.78 -4.93 -0.17
C TYR A 59 -6.34 -5.36 0.12
N ARG A 60 -5.64 -4.51 0.87
CA ARG A 60 -4.29 -4.63 1.43
C ARG A 60 -4.27 -3.90 2.76
N GLY A 61 -3.20 -4.05 3.54
CA GLY A 61 -2.97 -3.35 4.82
C GLY A 61 -3.02 -1.82 4.70
N ASN A 62 -2.02 -1.09 5.18
CA ASN A 62 -2.10 0.38 5.24
C ASN A 62 -2.24 1.04 3.86
N TYR A 63 -2.85 2.23 3.82
CA TYR A 63 -2.90 3.04 2.60
C TYR A 63 -1.50 3.46 2.13
N ALA A 64 -1.22 3.30 0.83
CA ALA A 64 0.02 3.73 0.22
C ALA A 64 0.20 5.26 0.29
N GLY A 65 1.27 5.71 0.95
CA GLY A 65 1.79 7.08 0.86
C GLY A 65 3.06 7.12 0.04
N ILE A 66 3.35 8.26 -0.60
CA ILE A 66 4.65 8.45 -1.28
C ILE A 66 5.79 8.25 -0.27
N GLY A 67 6.79 7.47 -0.66
CA GLY A 67 7.92 7.05 0.19
C GLY A 67 7.65 5.81 1.04
N TYR A 68 6.44 5.26 1.04
CA TYR A 68 6.15 4.00 1.76
C TYR A 68 6.77 2.83 0.99
N THR A 69 7.16 1.78 1.68
CA THR A 69 7.64 0.54 1.07
C THR A 69 6.53 -0.49 1.04
N TYR A 70 6.24 -1.07 -0.12
CA TYR A 70 5.33 -2.20 -0.20
C TYR A 70 6.05 -3.48 0.21
N MET A 71 5.60 -4.10 1.30
CA MET A 71 6.12 -5.37 1.81
C MET A 71 5.17 -6.50 1.40
N GLY A 72 5.63 -7.37 0.51
CA GLY A 72 4.83 -8.48 -0.02
C GLY A 72 4.56 -9.59 0.99
N GLU A 73 5.38 -9.72 2.03
CA GLU A 73 5.23 -10.75 3.07
C GLU A 73 4.00 -10.53 3.94
N ILE A 74 3.68 -9.26 4.23
CA ILE A 74 2.54 -8.83 5.03
C ILE A 74 1.44 -8.15 4.18
N ASP A 75 1.60 -8.16 2.86
CA ASP A 75 0.73 -7.50 1.87
C ASP A 75 0.29 -6.08 2.29
N ALA A 76 1.26 -5.25 2.70
CA ALA A 76 1.00 -3.93 3.27
C ALA A 76 2.02 -2.87 2.84
N PHE A 77 1.58 -1.60 2.86
CA PHE A 77 2.44 -0.44 2.65
C PHE A 77 2.96 0.07 3.99
N VAL A 78 4.27 0.03 4.19
CA VAL A 78 4.93 0.41 5.44
C VAL A 78 5.54 1.80 5.30
N PRO A 79 5.24 2.75 6.21
CA PRO A 79 5.89 4.06 6.19
C PRO A 79 7.41 3.94 6.40
N PRO A 80 8.20 4.97 6.02
CA PRO A 80 9.62 5.02 6.36
C PRO A 80 9.86 4.83 7.86
N CYS A 81 10.94 4.14 8.23
CA CYS A 81 11.32 3.97 9.64
C CYS A 81 11.55 5.34 10.31
N PRO A 82 10.93 5.65 11.46
CA PRO A 82 11.09 6.93 12.14
C PRO A 82 12.49 7.15 12.72
N GLY A 83 13.27 6.08 12.94
CA GLY A 83 14.62 6.14 13.49
C GLY A 83 14.99 4.90 14.30
N ASP A 84 16.14 4.96 14.97
CA ASP A 84 16.62 3.87 15.83
C ASP A 84 15.66 3.65 17.02
N GLY A 85 15.46 2.39 17.39
CA GLY A 85 14.56 2.01 18.48
C GLY A 85 13.10 1.81 18.07
N PHE A 86 12.76 1.91 16.79
CA PHE A 86 11.46 1.49 16.28
C PHE A 86 11.52 0.06 15.73
N VAL A 87 10.51 -0.74 16.07
CA VAL A 87 10.31 -2.10 15.56
C VAL A 87 9.04 -2.09 14.72
N LEU A 88 9.07 -2.77 13.58
CA LEU A 88 7.89 -2.93 12.74
C LEU A 88 6.96 -3.95 13.39
N ASP A 89 5.73 -3.52 13.66
CA ASP A 89 4.63 -4.43 13.97
C ASP A 89 4.04 -4.93 12.64
N GLU A 90 4.31 -6.19 12.32
CA GLU A 90 3.87 -6.86 11.09
C GLU A 90 2.35 -7.05 11.03
N GLU A 91 1.64 -7.09 12.17
CA GLU A 91 0.18 -7.22 12.19
C GLU A 91 -0.49 -5.92 11.72
N THR A 92 0.07 -4.78 12.12
CA THR A 92 -0.47 -3.46 11.80
C THR A 92 0.25 -2.77 10.64
N ALA A 93 1.40 -3.30 10.21
CA ALA A 93 2.33 -2.66 9.27
C ALA A 93 2.75 -1.24 9.71
N THR A 94 2.88 -1.02 11.04
CA THR A 94 3.27 0.27 11.63
C THR A 94 4.48 0.16 12.54
N TRP A 95 5.19 1.27 12.73
CA TRP A 95 6.36 1.32 13.62
C TRP A 95 5.93 1.57 15.06
N VAL A 96 6.34 0.68 15.96
CA VAL A 96 6.16 0.82 17.41
C VAL A 96 7.51 1.09 18.06
N GLN A 97 7.55 1.96 19.07
CA GLN A 97 8.78 2.21 19.81
C GLN A 97 9.10 0.95 20.64
N GLY A 98 10.25 0.34 20.37
CA GLY A 98 10.80 -0.72 21.19
C GLY A 98 11.18 -0.16 22.56
N CYS A 99 10.76 -0.85 23.63
CA CYS A 99 11.16 -0.54 25.00
C CYS A 99 12.64 -0.84 25.25
#